data_AF-A0A396S5E1-F1
#
_entry.id   AF-A0A396S5E1-F1
#
_cell.length_a   1.000
_cell.length_b   1.000
_cell.length_c   1.000
_cell.angle_alpha   90.00
_cell.angle_beta   90.00
_cell.angle_gamma   90.00
#
_symmetry.space_group_name_H-M   'P 1'
#
loop_
_entity.id
_entity.type
_entity.pdbx_description
1 polymer ?
#
loop_
_entity_poly.entity_id
_entity_poly.type
_entity_poly.pdbx_seq_one_letter_code
_entity_poly.pdbx_strand_id
1 'polypeptide(L)' 'MFKIYRIIHIIWTAIFAFYISIPILERGGLEQAVYVDAFFVALWVIGVIFLFIKKLTKIGFILTVMPLLYAIFIFIF' A
#
# COMPACT_ATOMS: atom_id res chain seq x y z
N MET A 1 13.44 -18.53 -0.29
CA MET A 1 12.32 -17.87 -0.99
C MET A 1 11.44 -17.05 -0.03
N PHE A 2 10.75 -17.66 0.95
CA PHE A 2 9.87 -16.94 1.91
C PHE A 2 10.52 -15.77 2.68
N LYS A 3 11.80 -15.87 3.07
CA LYS A 3 12.48 -14.81 3.86
C LYS A 3 12.61 -13.48 3.10
N ILE A 4 13.04 -13.54 1.83
CA ILE A 4 13.25 -12.33 1.01
C ILE A 4 11.92 -11.65 0.69
N TYR A 5 10.90 -12.43 0.31
CA TYR A 5 9.55 -11.89 0.10
C TYR A 5 8.99 -11.24 1.36
N ARG A 6 9.20 -11.84 2.53
CA ARG A 6 8.73 -11.27 3.80
C ARG A 6 9.45 -9.97 4.16
N ILE A 7 10.76 -9.89 3.91
CA ILE A 7 11.55 -8.67 4.16
C ILE A 7 11.11 -7.54 3.23
N ILE A 8 11.01 -7.82 1.93
CA ILE A 8 10.52 -6.87 0.93
C ILE A 8 9.11 -6.40 1.30
N HIS A 9 8.27 -7.31 1.76
CA HIS A 9 6.91 -6.98 2.16
C HIS A 9 6.87 -6.06 3.38
N ILE A 10 7.64 -6.34 4.44
CA ILE A 10 7.72 -5.50 5.64
C ILE A 10 8.24 -4.10 5.31
N ILE A 11 9.28 -4.01 4.47
CA ILE A 11 9.83 -2.73 4.02
C ILE A 11 8.77 -1.94 3.24
N TRP A 12 8.07 -2.59 2.31
CA TRP A 12 6.96 -1.95 1.58
C TRP A 12 5.83 -1.50 2.50
N THR A 13 5.48 -2.33 3.49
CA THR A 13 4.46 -2.01 4.51
C THR A 13 4.80 -0.74 5.27
N ALA A 14 6.04 -0.62 5.72
CA ALA A 14 6.52 0.53 6.48
C ALA A 14 6.54 1.81 5.64
N ILE A 15 7.01 1.72 4.39
CA ILE A 15 7.01 2.85 3.44
C ILE A 15 5.58 3.34 3.20
N PHE A 16 4.63 2.42 3.01
CA PHE A 16 3.22 2.75 2.80
C PHE A 16 2.55 3.39 4.02
N ALA A 17 2.75 2.81 5.20
CA ALA A 17 2.20 3.35 6.43
C ALA A 17 2.68 4.79 6.64
N PHE A 18 3.95 5.07 6.32
CA PHE A 18 4.53 6.42 6.36
C PHE A 18 3.88 7.34 5.31
N TYR A 19 3.72 6.86 4.07
CA TYR A 19 3.14 7.63 2.98
C TYR A 19 1.66 7.99 3.18
N ILE A 20 0.91 7.13 3.87
CA ILE A 20 -0.50 7.39 4.21
C ILE A 20 -0.59 8.34 5.41
N SER A 21 0.31 8.22 6.38
CA SER A 21 0.26 9.04 7.60
C SER A 21 0.66 10.51 7.38
N ILE A 22 1.56 10.81 6.44
CA ILE A 22 1.97 12.19 6.12
C ILE A 22 0.80 13.08 5.63
N PRO A 23 0.04 12.73 4.57
CA PRO A 23 -1.06 13.57 4.09
C PRO A 23 -2.19 13.71 5.12
N ILE A 24 -2.42 12.70 5.96
CA ILE A 24 -3.36 12.78 7.10
C ILE A 24 -2.91 13.86 8.09
N LEU A 25 -1.61 13.95 8.37
CA LEU A 25 -1.03 14.91 9.31
C LEU A 25 -0.94 16.34 8.74
N GLU A 26 -0.62 16.49 7.46
CA GLU A 26 -0.35 17.80 6.85
C GLU A 26 -1.60 18.53 6.34
N ARG A 27 -2.62 17.83 5.83
CA ARG A 27 -3.73 18.47 5.11
C ARG A 27 -5.00 18.71 5.93
N GLY A 28 -5.08 18.22 7.17
CA GLY A 28 -6.13 18.58 8.13
C GLY A 28 -7.60 18.36 7.71
N GLY A 29 -7.86 17.72 6.56
CA GLY A 29 -9.18 17.59 5.96
C GLY A 29 -9.49 16.15 5.56
N LEU A 30 -10.40 15.53 6.33
CA LEU A 30 -10.78 14.11 6.24
C LEU A 30 -11.70 13.75 5.05
N GLU A 31 -12.21 14.71 4.28
CA GLU A 31 -13.48 14.47 3.59
C GLU A 31 -13.35 13.82 2.20
N GLN A 32 -12.24 14.06 1.49
CA GLN A 32 -12.00 13.48 0.15
C GLN A 32 -10.76 12.57 0.11
N ALA A 33 -9.75 12.86 0.94
CA ALA A 33 -8.57 12.02 1.10
C ALA A 33 -8.92 10.65 1.71
N VAL A 34 -9.82 10.61 2.70
CA VAL A 34 -10.05 9.39 3.49
C VAL A 34 -10.68 8.26 2.72
N TYR A 35 -11.58 8.53 1.76
CA TYR A 35 -12.18 7.46 0.96
C TYR A 35 -11.18 6.83 -0.01
N VAL A 36 -10.35 7.67 -0.64
CA VAL A 36 -9.29 7.22 -1.54
C VAL A 36 -8.23 6.47 -0.73
N ASP A 37 -7.80 7.04 0.39
CA ASP A 37 -6.82 6.44 1.30
C ASP A 37 -7.32 5.11 1.89
N ALA A 38 -8.58 5.05 2.34
CA ALA A 38 -9.16 3.82 2.90
C ALA A 38 -9.30 2.71 1.85
N PHE A 39 -9.68 3.07 0.61
CA PHE A 39 -9.74 2.12 -0.50
C PHE A 39 -8.35 1.55 -0.83
N PHE A 40 -7.33 2.41 -0.88
CA PHE A 40 -5.94 2.00 -1.13
C PHE A 40 -5.35 1.18 0.00
N VAL A 41 -5.67 1.52 1.25
CA VAL A 41 -5.34 0.71 2.44
C VAL A 41 -6.01 -0.67 2.35
N ALA A 42 -7.30 -0.74 2.01
CA ALA A 42 -8.02 -2.01 1.89
C ALA A 42 -7.45 -2.90 0.77
N LEU A 43 -7.16 -2.31 -0.40
CA LEU A 43 -6.46 -2.98 -1.51
C LEU A 43 -5.10 -3.54 -1.09
N TRP A 44 -4.35 -2.74 -0.33
CA TRP A 44 -3.06 -3.16 0.19
C TRP A 44 -3.19 -4.32 1.19
N VAL A 45 -4.14 -4.25 2.13
CA VAL A 45 -4.42 -5.35 3.09
C VAL A 45 -4.80 -6.63 2.35
N ILE A 46 -5.64 -6.55 1.31
CA ILE A 46 -5.98 -7.71 0.47
C ILE A 46 -4.73 -8.24 -0.25
N GLY A 47 -3.89 -7.34 -0.78
CA GLY A 47 -2.63 -7.69 -1.41
C GLY A 47 -1.67 -8.43 -0.46
N VAL A 48 -1.53 -7.94 0.77
CA VAL A 48 -0.78 -8.57 1.87
C VAL A 48 -1.26 -10.00 2.09
N ILE A 49 -2.57 -10.20 2.25
CA ILE A 49 -3.16 -11.51 2.48
C ILE A 49 -2.86 -12.44 1.29
N PHE A 50 -2.94 -11.95 0.06
CA PHE A 50 -2.67 -12.73 -1.14
C PHE A 50 -1.19 -13.12 -1.30
N LEU A 51 -0.26 -12.34 -0.73
CA LEU A 51 1.16 -12.70 -0.72
C LEU A 51 1.44 -13.98 0.09
N PHE A 52 0.64 -14.29 1.10
CA PHE A 52 0.75 -15.53 1.88
C PHE A 52 0.20 -16.76 1.14
N ILE A 53 -0.60 -16.55 0.09
CA ILE A 53 -1.20 -17.61 -0.71
C ILE A 53 -0.32 -17.84 -1.94
N LYS A 54 0.41 -18.97 -1.99
CA LYS A 54 1.36 -19.31 -3.08
C LYS A 54 0.82 -19.11 -4.51
N LYS A 55 -0.47 -19.40 -4.74
CA LYS A 55 -1.12 -19.26 -6.06
C LYS A 55 -1.45 -17.80 -6.40
N LEU A 56 -1.62 -16.94 -5.39
CA LEU A 56 -2.02 -15.54 -5.53
C LEU A 56 -0.86 -14.57 -5.32
N THR A 57 0.36 -15.04 -5.03
CA THR A 57 1.52 -14.17 -4.73
C THR A 57 1.78 -13.12 -5.82
N LYS A 58 1.60 -13.44 -7.11
CA LYS A 58 1.74 -12.45 -8.19
C LYS A 58 0.69 -11.35 -8.09
N ILE A 59 -0.57 -11.73 -7.82
CA ILE A 59 -1.70 -10.80 -7.67
C ILE A 59 -1.52 -9.96 -6.40
N GLY A 60 -1.13 -10.58 -5.30
CA GLY A 60 -0.82 -9.89 -4.04
C GLY A 60 0.27 -8.83 -4.23
N PHE A 61 1.31 -9.15 -4.99
CA PHE A 61 2.38 -8.18 -5.29
C PHE A 61 1.85 -6.98 -6.09
N ILE A 62 1.06 -7.22 -7.13
CA ILE A 62 0.43 -6.15 -7.92
C ILE A 62 -0.46 -5.27 -7.03
N LEU A 63 -1.31 -5.88 -6.20
CA LEU A 63 -2.20 -5.17 -5.28
C LEU A 63 -1.44 -4.35 -4.23
N THR A 64 -0.27 -4.81 -3.79
CA THR A 64 0.58 -4.03 -2.89
C THR A 64 1.35 -2.91 -3.58
N VAL A 65 1.64 -3.00 -4.87
CA VAL A 65 2.42 -1.99 -5.63
C VAL A 65 1.52 -0.93 -6.25
N MET A 66 0.30 -1.27 -6.64
CA MET A 66 -0.65 -0.35 -7.29
C MET A 66 -0.93 0.93 -6.49
N PRO A 67 -1.15 0.87 -5.16
CA PRO A 67 -1.35 2.08 -4.34
C PRO A 67 -0.11 2.98 -4.33
N LEU A 68 1.07 2.42 -4.58
CA LEU A 68 2.35 3.12 -4.52
C LEU A 68 2.55 3.90 -5.81
N LEU A 69 2.28 3.25 -6.94
CA LEU A 69 2.31 3.88 -8.25
C LEU A 69 1.32 5.05 -8.30
N TYR A 70 0.15 4.88 -7.69
CA TYR A 70 -0.83 5.95 -7.56
C TYR A 70 -0.34 7.10 -6.68
N ALA A 71 0.24 6.81 -5.51
CA ALA A 71 0.83 7.84 -4.65
C ALA A 71 1.97 8.59 -5.35
N ILE A 72 2.90 7.87 -5.99
CA ILE A 72 3.98 8.46 -6.80
C ILE A 72 3.41 9.39 -7.87
N PHE A 73 2.34 8.98 -8.56
CA PHE A 73 1.70 9.80 -9.57
C PHE A 73 1.12 11.11 -8.98
N ILE A 74 0.41 11.04 -7.85
CA ILE A 74 -0.19 12.23 -7.21
C ILE A 74 0.83 13.20 -6.61
N PHE A 75 1.91 12.67 -6.01
CA PHE A 75 2.85 13.51 -5.26
C PHE A 75 4.02 14.02 -6.11
N ILE A 76 4.31 13.40 -7.26
CA ILE A 76 5.42 13.79 -8.15
C ILE A 76 4.95 14.56 -9.40
N PHE A 77 3.76 14.26 -9.94
CA PHE A 77 3.18 14.94 -11.11
C PHE A 77 2.00 15.83 -10.71
#